data_AF-A0A6N9L3N9-F1
#
_entry.id   AF-A0A6N9L3N9-F1
#
_cell.length_a   1.000
_cell.length_b   1.000
_cell.length_c   1.000
_cell.angle_alpha   90.00
_cell.angle_beta   90.00
_cell.angle_gamma   90.00
#
_symmetry.space_group_name_H-M   'P 1'
#
loop_
_entity.id
_entity.type
_entity.pdbx_description
1 polymer ?
#
loop_
_entity_poly.entity_id
_entity_poly.type
_entity_poly.pdbx_seq_one_letter_code
_entity_poly.pdbx_strand_id
1 'polypeptide(L)' 'MDTTGILRPDELPFEVPYDLELAINELLDAWESDEVMNLDCYLNEVQASARSVSEENDAWVRWYYVQYGWRHGHD' A
#
# COMPACT_ATOMS: atom_id res chain seq x y z
N MET A 1 5.81 -3.60 12.94
CA MET A 1 5.41 -2.17 12.80
C MET A 1 3.91 -2.03 13.07
N ASP A 2 3.48 -0.99 13.79
CA ASP A 2 2.06 -0.70 13.99
C ASP A 2 1.45 -0.06 12.74
N THR A 3 0.40 -0.67 12.19
CA THR A 3 -0.30 -0.28 10.96
C THR A 3 -1.66 0.36 11.23
N THR A 4 -2.05 0.55 12.50
CA THR A 4 -3.40 1.01 12.91
C THR A 4 -3.80 2.37 12.31
N GLY A 5 -2.83 3.19 11.88
CA GLY A 5 -3.07 4.49 11.24
C GLY A 5 -2.92 4.50 9.71
N ILE A 6 -2.73 3.34 9.08
CA ILE A 6 -2.56 3.21 7.63
C ILE A 6 -3.89 2.82 7.01
N LEU A 7 -4.30 3.53 5.96
CA LEU A 7 -5.53 3.25 5.22
C LEU A 7 -5.53 1.81 4.68
N ARG A 8 -6.65 1.11 4.88
CA ARG A 8 -6.95 -0.18 4.28
C ARG A 8 -7.55 0.02 2.87
N PRO A 9 -7.53 -1.01 2.00
CA PRO A 9 -8.07 -0.90 0.65
C PRO A 9 -9.50 -0.36 0.56
N ASP A 10 -10.38 -0.76 1.50
CA ASP A 10 -11.77 -0.32 1.57
C ASP A 10 -11.95 1.13 2.05
N GLU A 11 -10.90 1.74 2.58
CA GLU A 11 -10.88 3.14 3.01
C GLU A 11 -10.33 4.10 1.94
N LEU A 12 -9.84 3.56 0.81
CA LEU A 12 -9.28 4.36 -0.27
C LEU A 12 -10.37 5.15 -1.02
N PRO A 13 -10.07 6.36 -1.52
CA PRO A 13 -11.06 7.24 -2.15
C PRO A 13 -11.41 6.82 -3.60
N PHE A 14 -11.14 5.57 -3.98
CA PHE A 14 -11.38 5.01 -5.30
C PHE A 14 -11.63 3.49 -5.21
N GLU A 15 -12.23 2.92 -6.26
CA GLU A 15 -12.44 1.48 -6.35
C GLU A 15 -11.09 0.76 -6.51
N VAL A 16 -10.80 -0.16 -5.59
CA VAL A 16 -9.56 -0.91 -5.55
C VAL A 16 -9.76 -2.26 -6.25
N PRO A 17 -9.01 -2.55 -7.34
CA PRO A 17 -9.02 -3.86 -7.96
C PRO A 17 -8.49 -4.93 -7.01
N TYR A 18 -9.01 -6.16 -7.14
CA TYR A 18 -8.66 -7.29 -6.27
C TYR A 18 -7.14 -7.52 -6.10
N ASP A 19 -6.36 -7.44 -7.19
CA ASP A 19 -4.91 -7.66 -7.13
C ASP A 19 -4.18 -6.57 -6.33
N LEU A 20 -4.71 -5.34 -6.33
CA LEU A 20 -4.17 -4.24 -5.53
C LEU A 20 -4.61 -4.36 -4.07
N GLU A 21 -5.86 -4.75 -3.82
CA GLU A 21 -6.37 -5.04 -2.47
C GLU A 21 -5.52 -6.11 -1.78
N LEU A 22 -5.27 -7.23 -2.47
CA LEU A 22 -4.46 -8.32 -1.95
C LEU A 22 -3.04 -7.85 -1.64
N ALA A 23 -2.37 -7.16 -2.57
CA ALA A 23 -1.01 -6.69 -2.39
C ALA A 23 -0.88 -5.70 -1.22
N ILE A 24 -1.86 -4.79 -1.04
CA ILE A 24 -1.87 -3.86 0.10
C ILE A 24 -2.03 -4.64 1.41
N ASN A 25 -2.97 -5.59 1.49
CA ASN A 25 -3.19 -6.36 2.71
C ASN A 25 -1.96 -7.19 3.08
N GLU A 26 -1.31 -7.85 2.12
CA GLU A 26 -0.07 -8.60 2.35
C GLU A 26 1.08 -7.70 2.85
N LEU A 27 1.20 -6.47 2.31
CA LEU A 27 2.17 -5.50 2.80
C LEU A 27 1.89 -5.09 4.25
N LEU A 28 0.63 -4.84 4.61
CA LEU A 28 0.24 -4.47 5.96
C LEU A 28 0.50 -5.62 6.95
N ASP A 29 0.15 -6.85 6.58
CA ASP A 29 0.41 -8.05 7.39
C ASP A 29 1.91 -8.28 7.61
N ALA A 30 2.73 -8.07 6.57
CA ALA A 30 4.18 -8.16 6.65
C ALA A 30 4.76 -7.09 7.59
N TRP A 31 4.24 -5.86 7.54
CA TRP A 31 4.60 -4.81 8.48
C TRP A 31 4.19 -5.16 9.92
N GLU A 32 2.97 -5.65 10.16
CA GLU A 32 2.51 -6.05 11.49
C GLU A 32 3.37 -7.17 12.08
N SER A 33 3.72 -8.16 11.26
CA SER A 33 4.53 -9.32 11.64
C SER A 33 6.03 -9.03 11.80
N ASP A 34 6.46 -7.79 11.53
CA ASP A 34 7.85 -7.36 11.52
C ASP A 34 8.73 -8.20 10.57
N GLU A 35 8.15 -8.63 9.45
CA GLU A 35 8.83 -9.42 8.42
C GLU A 35 9.73 -8.50 7.57
N VAL A 36 10.93 -8.22 8.08
CA VAL A 36 11.85 -7.24 7.47
C VAL A 36 12.62 -7.80 6.27
N MET A 37 12.75 -9.13 6.16
CA MET A 37 13.62 -9.79 5.17
C MET A 37 13.07 -9.74 3.73
N ASN A 38 11.75 -9.60 3.56
CA ASN A 38 11.07 -9.67 2.26
C ASN A 38 10.28 -8.38 1.94
N LEU A 39 10.52 -7.30 2.67
CA LEU A 39 9.69 -6.10 2.57
C LEU A 39 9.73 -5.46 1.17
N ASP A 40 10.86 -5.55 0.48
CA ASP A 40 11.02 -5.09 -0.90
C ASP A 40 10.11 -5.83 -1.89
N CYS A 41 9.87 -7.13 -1.66
CA CYS A 41 8.93 -7.92 -2.45
C CYS A 41 7.51 -7.34 -2.37
N TYR A 42 6.98 -7.15 -1.16
CA TYR A 42 5.63 -6.62 -0.96
C TYR A 42 5.47 -5.19 -1.51
N LEU A 43 6.49 -4.34 -1.37
CA LEU A 43 6.48 -3.01 -1.95
C LEU A 43 6.44 -3.04 -3.49
N ASN A 44 7.15 -3.98 -4.11
CA ASN A 44 7.13 -4.16 -5.57
C ASN A 44 5.78 -4.68 -6.06
N GLU A 45 5.14 -5.61 -5.34
CA GLU A 45 3.81 -6.11 -5.67
C GLU A 45 2.77 -4.99 -5.62
N VAL A 46 2.75 -4.16 -4.57
CA VAL A 46 1.87 -2.99 -4.50
C VAL A 46 2.10 -2.05 -5.69
N GLN A 47 3.36 -1.74 -6.02
CA GLN A 47 3.67 -0.87 -7.16
C GLN A 47 3.26 -1.49 -8.52
N ALA A 48 3.38 -2.81 -8.67
CA ALA A 48 2.98 -3.51 -9.88
C ALA A 48 1.45 -3.51 -10.04
N SER A 49 0.72 -3.87 -8.98
CA SER A 49 -0.74 -3.92 -8.97
C SER A 49 -1.38 -2.54 -9.13
N ALA A 50 -0.75 -1.48 -8.61
CA ALA A 50 -1.22 -0.10 -8.76
C ALA A 50 -1.35 0.35 -10.22
N ARG A 51 -0.64 -0.28 -11.17
CA ARG A 51 -0.77 0.04 -12.60
C ARG A 51 -2.13 -0.30 -13.21
N SER A 52 -2.98 -1.01 -12.48
CA SER A 52 -4.34 -1.36 -12.89
C SER A 52 -5.37 -0.25 -12.65
N VAL A 53 -5.03 0.76 -11.83
CA VAL A 53 -5.89 1.93 -11.58
C VAL A 53 -5.47 3.12 -12.45
N SER A 54 -6.16 4.27 -12.33
CA SER A 54 -5.79 5.49 -13.05
C SER A 54 -4.36 5.93 -12.67
N GLU A 55 -3.70 6.67 -13.56
CA GLU A 55 -2.34 7.20 -13.31
C GLU A 55 -2.27 8.05 -12.02
N GLU A 56 -3.33 8.82 -11.73
CA GLU A 56 -3.45 9.60 -10.50
C GLU A 56 -3.50 8.69 -9.26
N ASN A 57 -4.30 7.62 -9.30
CA ASN A 57 -4.42 6.68 -8.21
C ASN A 57 -3.14 5.83 -8.05
N ASP A 58 -2.48 5.42 -9.14
CA ASP A 58 -1.18 4.74 -9.11
C ASP A 58 -0.13 5.63 -8.40
N ALA A 59 -0.02 6.89 -8.84
CA ALA A 59 0.89 7.85 -8.23
C ALA A 59 0.60 8.05 -6.73
N TRP A 60 -0.69 8.14 -6.36
CA TRP A 60 -1.11 8.25 -4.96
C TRP A 60 -0.75 7.01 -4.14
N VAL A 61 -1.06 5.80 -4.64
CA VAL A 61 -0.73 4.51 -3.99
C VAL A 61 0.78 4.37 -3.79
N ARG A 62 1.56 4.69 -4.82
CA ARG A 62 3.02 4.67 -4.76
C ARG A 62 3.54 5.64 -3.71
N TRP A 63 3.03 6.87 -3.67
CA TRP A 63 3.43 7.85 -2.66
C TRP A 63 3.04 7.36 -1.26
N TYR A 64 1.79 6.92 -1.06
CA TYR A 64 1.26 6.58 0.24
C TYR A 64 1.92 5.33 0.83
N TYR A 65 1.86 4.19 0.14
CA TYR A 65 2.36 2.91 0.65
C TYR A 65 3.84 2.70 0.37
N VAL A 66 4.29 2.88 -0.88
CA VAL A 66 5.64 2.47 -1.31
C VAL A 66 6.72 3.45 -0.84
N GLN A 67 6.40 4.74 -0.82
CA GLN A 67 7.29 5.80 -0.35
C GLN A 67 7.02 6.19 1.11
N TYR A 68 6.20 5.43 1.82
CA TYR A 68 5.84 5.67 3.23
C TYR A 68 5.22 7.05 3.47
N GLY A 69 4.47 7.59 2.50
CA GLY A 69 3.77 8.88 2.60
C GLY A 69 2.85 8.96 3.82
N TRP A 70 2.28 7.84 4.26
CA TRP A 70 1.47 7.75 5.50
C TRP A 70 2.23 8.21 6.77
N ARG A 71 3.57 8.20 6.77
CA ARG A 71 4.39 8.69 7.90
C ARG A 71 4.49 10.21 7.97
N HIS A 72 4.22 10.90 6.87
CA HIS A 72 4.44 12.33 6.75
C HIS A 72 3.23 13.19 7.10
N GLY A 73 2.10 12.56 7.50
CA GLY A 73 0.87 13.24 7.84
C GLY A 73 0.12 13.76 6.60
N HIS A 74 -1.21 13.70 6.66
CA HIS A 74 -2.08 14.45 5.74
C HIS A 74 -2.09 15.92 6.21
N ASP A 75 -1.10 16.71 5.80
CA ASP A 75 -1.17 18.19 5.89
C ASP A 75 -2.04 18.77 4.77
#